data_AF-A0A2W2CVC7-F1
#
_entry.id   AF-A0A2W2CVC7-F1
#
_cell.length_a   1.000
_cell.length_b   1.000
_cell.length_c   1.000
_cell.angle_alpha   90.00
_cell.angle_beta   90.00
_cell.angle_gamma   90.00
#
_symmetry.space_group_name_H-M   'P 1'
#
loop_
_entity.id
_entity.type
_entity.pdbx_description
1 polymer ?
#
loop_
_entity_poly.entity_id
_entity_poly.type
_entity_poly.pdbx_seq_one_letter_code
_entity_poly.pdbx_strand_id
1 'polypeptide(L)'
;MSIVRQVLKTGKEHLESLRDGRRVYIGRRLVEDVTTDPAFARAAQTIADLYDVKAEPNNHDVMSYVDDDGGRFNSYFIRARTRDELTKRLAAHQRIADLSYGFLGRSPDYVASFVTGMATPRRSSATAPTGSPPTGDTCATTTSTPRMRSSHRRRPGIPPTTNGRTCRSRLCGPSPRTTRESSCTA
;
A
#
# COMPACT_ATOMS: atom_id res chain seq x y z
N MET A 1 -22.63 7.76 21.63
CA MET A 1 -21.74 6.67 21.18
C MET A 1 -21.46 6.87 19.70
N SER A 2 -20.30 7.42 19.36
CA SER A 2 -19.92 7.72 17.98
C SER A 2 -19.81 6.42 17.18
N ILE A 3 -20.62 6.29 16.12
CA ILE A 3 -20.61 5.16 15.21
C ILE A 3 -19.32 5.25 14.40
N VAL A 4 -18.29 4.49 14.82
CA VAL A 4 -17.00 4.41 14.11
C VAL A 4 -17.26 3.85 12.71
N ARG A 5 -17.09 4.69 11.69
CA ARG A 5 -17.75 4.49 10.39
C ARG A 5 -17.00 3.56 9.42
N GLN A 6 -15.93 2.91 9.86
CA GLN A 6 -15.18 1.94 9.04
C GLN A 6 -14.63 0.82 9.94
N VAL A 7 -14.96 -0.43 9.58
CA VAL A 7 -14.44 -1.65 10.21
C VAL A 7 -13.16 -2.04 9.49
N LEU A 8 -12.14 -2.47 10.24
CA LEU A 8 -10.88 -2.95 9.66
C LEU A 8 -11.14 -4.21 8.85
N LYS A 9 -10.43 -4.32 7.72
CA LYS A 9 -10.60 -5.46 6.82
C LYS A 9 -10.19 -6.75 7.50
N THR A 10 -11.07 -7.75 7.45
CA THR A 10 -10.83 -9.10 7.99
C THR A 10 -10.06 -9.99 6.98
N GLY A 11 -9.54 -11.11 7.46
CA GLY A 11 -8.90 -12.14 6.64
C GLY A 11 -9.86 -12.73 5.60
N LYS A 12 -11.12 -12.98 5.99
CA LYS A 12 -12.15 -13.45 5.06
C LYS A 12 -12.37 -12.48 3.90
N GLU A 13 -12.57 -11.19 4.21
CA GLU A 13 -12.68 -10.14 3.20
C GLU A 13 -11.40 -9.99 2.36
N HIS A 14 -10.24 -10.33 2.93
CA HIS A 14 -8.99 -10.38 2.18
C HIS A 14 -8.99 -11.49 1.14
N LEU A 15 -9.32 -12.71 1.52
CA LEU A 15 -9.40 -13.85 0.60
C LEU A 15 -10.43 -13.61 -0.51
N GLU A 16 -11.61 -13.10 -0.16
CA GLU A 16 -12.64 -12.74 -1.14
C GLU A 16 -12.12 -11.69 -2.15
N SER A 17 -11.36 -10.69 -1.68
CA SER A 17 -10.76 -9.68 -2.57
C SER A 17 -9.66 -10.20 -3.50
N LEU A 18 -9.15 -11.41 -3.28
CA LEU A 18 -8.18 -12.02 -4.19
C LEU A 18 -8.86 -12.65 -5.41
N ARG A 19 -10.19 -12.86 -5.36
CA ARG A 19 -11.01 -13.38 -6.44
C ARG A 19 -11.50 -12.26 -7.38
N ASP A 20 -10.58 -11.46 -7.87
CA ASP A 20 -10.86 -10.29 -8.73
C ASP A 20 -10.66 -10.55 -10.23
N GLY A 21 -10.46 -11.81 -10.63
CA GLY A 21 -10.23 -12.20 -12.02
C GLY A 21 -8.80 -11.98 -12.52
N ARG A 22 -7.83 -11.76 -11.63
CA ARG A 22 -6.41 -11.68 -12.00
C ARG A 22 -5.91 -12.97 -12.66
N ARG A 23 -5.00 -12.83 -13.62
CA ARG A 23 -4.35 -13.96 -14.31
C ARG A 23 -2.97 -14.21 -13.71
N VAL A 24 -2.81 -15.33 -13.02
CA VAL A 24 -1.54 -15.75 -12.43
C VAL A 24 -1.09 -17.04 -13.11
N TYR A 25 0.16 -17.06 -13.57
CA TYR A 25 0.73 -18.22 -14.27
C TYR A 25 1.84 -18.85 -13.43
N ILE A 26 1.81 -20.18 -13.29
CA ILE A 26 2.92 -20.97 -12.75
C ILE A 26 3.47 -21.80 -13.90
N GLY A 27 4.63 -21.41 -14.43
CA GLY A 27 5.17 -21.98 -15.66
C GLY A 27 4.21 -21.79 -16.83
N ARG A 28 3.66 -22.89 -17.34
CA ARG A 28 2.67 -22.90 -18.44
C ARG A 28 1.22 -23.04 -17.98
N ARG A 29 0.98 -23.14 -16.67
CA ARG A 29 -0.35 -23.36 -16.08
C ARG A 29 -0.96 -22.04 -15.63
N LEU A 30 -2.19 -21.76 -16.06
CA LEU A 30 -3.00 -20.68 -15.49
C LEU A 30 -3.57 -21.15 -14.16
N VAL A 31 -3.44 -20.31 -13.13
CA VAL A 31 -4.09 -20.49 -11.83
C VAL A 31 -5.45 -19.83 -11.88
N GLU A 32 -6.51 -20.61 -11.72
CA GLU A 32 -7.89 -20.13 -11.74
C GLU A 32 -8.28 -19.44 -10.43
N ASP A 33 -7.85 -20.00 -9.29
CA ASP A 33 -8.10 -19.42 -7.96
C ASP A 33 -6.84 -19.48 -7.09
N VAL A 34 -6.31 -18.30 -6.75
CA VAL A 34 -5.11 -18.13 -5.92
C VAL A 34 -5.37 -18.52 -4.46
N THR A 35 -6.63 -18.51 -4.02
CA THR A 35 -6.99 -18.84 -2.63
C THR A 35 -6.99 -20.34 -2.36
N THR A 36 -7.16 -21.17 -3.40
CA THR A 36 -7.27 -22.63 -3.28
C THR A 36 -6.10 -23.38 -3.92
N ASP A 37 -5.37 -22.76 -4.85
CA ASP A 37 -4.22 -23.40 -5.50
C ASP A 37 -3.13 -23.79 -4.48
N PRO A 38 -2.64 -25.04 -4.47
CA PRO A 38 -1.64 -25.52 -3.50
C PRO A 38 -0.37 -24.67 -3.41
N ALA A 39 0.03 -23.99 -4.50
CA ALA A 39 1.22 -23.16 -4.51
C ALA A 39 1.03 -21.82 -3.75
N PHE A 40 -0.21 -21.34 -3.62
CA PHE A 40 -0.50 -20.01 -3.07
C PHE A 40 -1.42 -20.01 -1.86
N ALA A 41 -2.26 -21.04 -1.67
CA ALA A 41 -3.27 -21.10 -0.62
C ALA A 41 -2.69 -20.82 0.78
N ARG A 42 -1.54 -21.40 1.11
CA ARG A 42 -0.87 -21.17 2.41
C ARG A 42 -0.36 -19.75 2.59
N ALA A 43 0.20 -19.16 1.53
CA ALA A 43 0.66 -17.77 1.56
C ALA A 43 -0.51 -16.79 1.64
N ALA A 44 -1.59 -17.05 0.91
CA ALA A 44 -2.82 -16.27 0.97
C ALA A 44 -3.44 -16.33 2.38
N GLN A 45 -3.49 -17.53 2.99
CA GLN A 45 -3.98 -17.71 4.36
C GLN A 45 -3.12 -16.97 5.37
N THR A 46 -1.79 -17.04 5.27
CA THR A 46 -0.88 -16.32 6.19
C THR A 46 -1.14 -14.80 6.17
N ILE A 47 -1.41 -14.23 4.99
CA ILE A 47 -1.77 -12.81 4.87
C ILE A 47 -3.17 -12.55 5.43
N ALA A 48 -4.12 -13.46 5.23
CA ALA A 48 -5.46 -13.36 5.80
C ALA A 48 -5.41 -13.34 7.34
N ASP A 49 -4.64 -14.24 7.95
CA ASP A 49 -4.44 -14.30 9.40
C ASP A 49 -3.86 -12.97 9.94
N LEU A 50 -2.95 -12.34 9.19
CA LEU A 50 -2.42 -11.02 9.53
C LEU A 50 -3.51 -9.92 9.50
N TYR A 51 -4.51 -10.02 8.62
CA TYR A 51 -5.65 -9.11 8.61
C TYR A 51 -6.60 -9.37 9.78
N ASP A 52 -6.80 -10.63 10.16
CA ASP A 52 -7.60 -10.98 11.35
C ASP A 52 -6.95 -10.43 12.63
N VAL A 53 -5.64 -10.59 12.80
CA VAL A 53 -4.91 -9.99 13.94
C VAL A 53 -5.05 -8.47 13.98
N LYS A 54 -5.15 -7.80 12.83
CA LYS A 54 -5.40 -6.34 12.78
C LYS A 54 -6.84 -5.99 13.15
N ALA A 55 -7.80 -6.82 12.77
CA ALA A 55 -9.22 -6.60 13.03
C ALA A 55 -9.62 -6.96 14.47
N GLU A 56 -8.83 -7.79 15.17
CA GLU A 56 -9.03 -8.17 16.57
C GLU A 56 -9.07 -6.96 17.53
N PRO A 57 -10.15 -6.79 18.33
CA PRO A 57 -10.31 -5.65 19.24
C PRO A 57 -9.15 -5.46 20.22
N ASN A 58 -8.57 -6.56 20.70
CA ASN A 58 -7.43 -6.53 21.64
C ASN A 58 -6.18 -5.89 21.03
N ASN A 59 -6.07 -5.87 19.70
CA ASN A 59 -4.94 -5.29 18.99
C ASN A 59 -5.23 -3.87 18.50
N HIS A 60 -6.45 -3.35 18.67
CA HIS A 60 -6.84 -2.04 18.12
C HIS A 60 -6.01 -0.89 18.68
N ASP A 61 -5.55 -0.99 19.93
CA ASP A 61 -4.75 0.06 20.55
C ASP A 61 -3.43 0.31 19.79
N VAL A 62 -2.73 -0.77 19.44
CA VAL A 62 -1.45 -0.69 18.71
C VAL A 62 -1.67 -0.63 17.19
N MET A 63 -2.55 -1.47 16.67
CA MET A 63 -2.67 -1.73 15.22
C MET A 63 -3.62 -0.78 14.52
N SER A 64 -4.42 0.01 15.25
CA SER A 64 -5.37 0.95 14.67
C SER A 64 -5.37 2.33 15.32
N TYR A 65 -5.91 3.29 14.59
CA TYR A 65 -6.25 4.61 15.09
C TYR A 65 -7.58 5.05 14.50
N VAL A 66 -8.22 6.00 15.17
CA VAL A 66 -9.43 6.66 14.68
C VAL A 66 -9.00 8.03 14.16
N ASP A 67 -9.40 8.38 12.94
CA ASP A 67 -9.14 9.71 12.40
C ASP A 67 -10.19 10.73 12.89
N ASP A 68 -9.98 12.00 12.53
CA ASP A 68 -10.85 13.10 12.92
C ASP A 68 -12.29 12.93 12.38
N ASP A 69 -12.45 12.21 11.27
CA ASP A 69 -13.73 11.89 10.62
C ASP A 69 -14.43 10.67 11.27
N GLY A 70 -13.86 10.08 12.31
CA GLY A 70 -14.42 8.93 13.03
C GLY A 70 -14.29 7.59 12.31
N GLY A 71 -13.45 7.50 11.27
CA GLY A 71 -13.09 6.26 10.60
C GLY A 71 -11.93 5.57 11.32
N ARG A 72 -12.00 4.23 11.46
CA ARG A 72 -10.89 3.43 11.99
C ARG A 72 -10.01 2.94 10.87
N PHE A 73 -8.71 3.24 10.98
CA PHE A 73 -7.69 2.85 10.03
C PHE A 73 -6.53 2.15 10.73
N ASN A 74 -5.71 1.43 9.97
CA ASN A 74 -4.51 0.81 10.54
C ASN A 74 -3.46 1.86 10.91
N SER A 75 -2.73 1.67 12.00
CA SER A 75 -1.73 2.61 12.54
C SER A 75 -0.60 2.98 11.56
N TYR A 76 -0.30 2.13 10.58
CA TYR A 76 0.70 2.47 9.55
C TYR A 76 0.23 3.55 8.54
N PHE A 77 -1.04 3.98 8.61
CA PHE A 77 -1.56 5.15 7.89
C PHE A 77 -1.47 6.47 8.68
N ILE A 78 -1.00 6.43 9.94
CA ILE A 78 -0.80 7.63 10.75
C ILE A 78 0.22 8.56 10.07
N ARG A 79 -0.21 9.79 9.80
CA ARG A 79 0.65 10.90 9.37
C ARG A 79 1.29 11.54 10.59
N ALA A 80 2.30 10.87 11.15
CA ALA A 80 2.90 11.24 12.43
C ALA A 80 3.43 12.68 12.42
N ARG A 81 2.89 13.52 13.30
CA ARG A 81 3.31 14.90 13.61
C ARG A 81 4.06 14.97 14.94
N THR A 82 3.85 13.99 15.82
CA THR A 82 4.48 13.91 17.14
C THR A 82 5.36 12.65 17.27
N ARG A 83 6.23 12.64 18.29
CA ARG A 83 7.07 11.47 18.61
C ARG A 83 6.24 10.25 19.02
N ASP A 84 5.14 10.47 19.73
CA ASP A 84 4.29 9.39 20.24
C ASP A 84 3.54 8.70 19.10
N GLU A 85 3.05 9.47 18.12
CA GLU A 85 2.46 8.93 16.89
C GLU A 85 3.47 8.14 16.06
N LEU A 86 4.71 8.61 15.99
CA LEU A 86 5.79 7.87 15.32
C LEU A 86 6.10 6.56 16.03
N THR A 87 6.13 6.58 17.37
CA THR A 87 6.34 5.40 18.22
C THR A 87 5.19 4.40 18.04
N LYS A 88 3.94 4.86 18.01
CA LYS A 88 2.77 4.01 17.76
C LYS A 88 2.83 3.37 16.36
N ARG A 89 3.23 4.13 15.35
CA ARG A 89 3.43 3.60 14.00
C ARG A 89 4.56 2.55 13.96
N LEU A 90 5.67 2.79 14.65
CA LEU A 90 6.76 1.83 14.78
C LEU A 90 6.30 0.53 15.44
N ALA A 91 5.56 0.61 16.54
CA ALA A 91 5.02 -0.55 17.25
C ALA A 91 4.13 -1.40 16.33
N ALA A 92 3.32 -0.77 15.48
CA ALA A 92 2.51 -1.49 14.50
C ALA A 92 3.37 -2.22 13.45
N HIS A 93 4.46 -1.63 12.96
CA HIS A 93 5.39 -2.30 12.03
C HIS A 93 6.12 -3.46 12.70
N GLN A 94 6.60 -3.28 13.92
CA GLN A 94 7.25 -4.33 14.71
C GLN A 94 6.31 -5.51 14.92
N ARG A 95 5.05 -5.25 15.30
CA ARG A 95 4.06 -6.30 15.49
C ARG A 95 3.82 -7.14 14.22
N ILE A 96 3.81 -6.50 13.04
CA ILE A 96 3.69 -7.21 11.76
C ILE A 96 4.94 -8.03 11.46
N ALA A 97 6.12 -7.49 11.75
CA ALA A 97 7.38 -8.20 11.61
C ALA A 97 7.44 -9.44 12.52
N ASP A 98 7.02 -9.30 13.79
CA ASP A 98 6.99 -10.40 14.77
C ASP A 98 6.06 -11.54 14.32
N LEU A 99 4.86 -11.21 13.82
CA LEU A 99 3.90 -12.20 13.32
C LEU A 99 4.42 -12.98 12.11
N SER A 100 5.32 -12.38 11.34
CA SER A 100 5.91 -13.00 10.17
C SER A 100 7.33 -13.49 10.38
N TYR A 101 7.87 -13.38 11.60
CA TYR A 101 9.28 -13.62 11.94
C TYR A 101 10.25 -12.93 10.96
N GLY A 102 9.86 -11.77 10.42
CA GLY A 102 10.63 -11.03 9.42
C GLY A 102 10.63 -11.61 7.99
N PHE A 103 9.95 -12.73 7.72
CA PHE A 103 9.96 -13.36 6.39
C PHE A 103 9.01 -12.68 5.39
N LEU A 104 8.06 -11.87 5.85
CA LEU A 104 7.11 -11.18 4.97
C LEU A 104 7.68 -9.84 4.46
N GLY A 105 8.60 -9.88 3.50
CA GLY A 105 9.27 -8.68 2.98
C GLY A 105 8.38 -7.68 2.21
N ARG A 106 7.18 -8.10 1.79
CA ARG A 106 6.18 -7.24 1.11
C ARG A 106 4.86 -7.26 1.87
N SER A 107 4.95 -7.09 3.18
CA SER A 107 3.80 -6.98 4.06
C SER A 107 2.90 -5.79 3.66
N PRO A 108 1.59 -5.80 4.00
CA PRO A 108 0.65 -4.76 3.59
C PRO A 108 1.01 -3.34 4.04
N ASP A 109 1.78 -3.20 5.11
CA ASP A 109 2.26 -1.93 5.66
C ASP A 109 3.43 -1.33 4.87
N TYR A 110 4.13 -2.12 4.04
CA TYR A 110 5.25 -1.64 3.21
C TYR A 110 4.79 -0.54 2.25
N VAL A 111 3.85 -0.84 1.33
CA VAL A 111 3.39 0.15 0.34
C VAL A 111 2.59 1.26 1.01
N ALA A 112 1.80 0.92 2.02
CA ALA A 112 1.04 1.91 2.79
C ALA A 112 1.98 2.96 3.40
N SER A 113 3.15 2.56 3.92
CA SER A 113 4.13 3.48 4.49
C SER A 113 4.66 4.52 3.51
N PHE A 114 4.90 4.12 2.26
CA PHE A 114 5.31 5.07 1.21
C PHE A 114 4.18 6.05 0.89
N VAL A 115 2.95 5.56 0.77
CA VAL A 115 1.78 6.41 0.50
C VAL A 115 1.58 7.41 1.62
N THR A 116 1.64 6.97 2.88
CA THR A 116 1.56 7.83 4.06
C THR A 116 2.68 8.87 4.05
N GLY A 117 3.92 8.47 3.73
CA GLY A 117 5.06 9.38 3.63
C GLY A 117 4.89 10.45 2.55
N MET A 118 4.40 10.08 1.36
CA MET A 118 4.10 11.03 0.28
C MET A 118 2.94 11.96 0.61
N ALA A 119 1.94 11.47 1.36
CA ALA A 119 0.78 12.26 1.79
C ALA A 119 1.05 13.10 3.05
N THR A 120 2.19 12.89 3.72
CA THR A 120 2.58 13.70 4.87
C THR A 120 3.06 15.06 4.34
N PRO A 121 2.39 16.17 4.69
CA PRO A 121 2.78 17.47 4.21
C PRO A 121 4.23 17.73 4.60
N ARG A 122 5.03 18.22 3.66
CA ARG A 122 6.35 18.71 3.98
C ARG A 122 6.16 19.83 4.97
N ARG A 123 6.84 19.75 6.13
CA ARG A 123 7.03 20.91 6.99
C ARG A 123 7.51 22.00 6.05
N SER A 124 6.73 23.06 5.87
CA SER A 124 7.18 24.20 5.09
C SER A 124 8.53 24.55 5.68
N SER A 125 9.59 24.42 4.88
CA SER A 125 10.83 25.10 5.21
C SER A 125 10.39 26.53 5.44
N ALA A 126 10.65 27.04 6.64
CA ALA A 126 10.59 28.46 6.88
C ALA A 126 11.24 29.14 5.68
N THR A 127 10.44 29.97 5.01
CA THR A 127 10.74 30.82 3.87
C THR A 127 12.23 30.90 3.53
N ALA A 128 12.67 30.19 2.48
CA ALA A 128 13.84 30.66 1.74
C ALA A 128 13.39 31.92 0.99
N PRO A 129 14.10 33.06 1.12
CA PRO A 129 13.63 34.29 0.50
C PRO A 129 13.80 34.20 -1.02
N THR A 130 12.78 34.77 -1.68
CA THR A 130 12.75 35.29 -3.05
C THR A 130 12.74 34.30 -4.24
N GLY A 131 11.58 34.26 -4.90
CA GLY A 131 11.52 34.52 -6.34
C GLY A 131 11.54 33.30 -7.26
N SER A 132 10.51 32.46 -7.23
CA SER A 132 10.24 31.54 -8.35
C SER A 132 8.72 31.42 -8.56
N PRO A 133 8.21 31.54 -9.80
CA PRO A 133 6.78 31.50 -10.06
C PRO A 133 6.19 30.12 -9.74
N PRO A 134 4.91 30.06 -9.33
CA PRO A 134 4.28 28.82 -8.87
C PRO A 134 4.22 27.81 -10.02
N THR A 135 5.05 26.77 -9.94
CA THR A 135 4.95 25.63 -10.84
C THR A 135 3.78 24.77 -10.37
N GLY A 136 2.59 25.10 -10.86
CA GLY A 136 1.46 24.19 -11.08
C GLY A 136 1.02 23.28 -9.93
N ASP A 137 -0.15 23.60 -9.37
CA ASP A 137 -1.01 22.76 -8.54
C ASP A 137 -1.51 21.49 -9.27
N THR A 138 -0.63 20.68 -9.86
CA THR A 138 -1.05 19.44 -10.54
C THR A 138 -1.07 18.24 -9.59
N CYS A 139 -0.39 18.31 -8.45
CA CYS A 139 -0.34 17.20 -7.49
C CYS A 139 -1.41 17.30 -6.39
N ALA A 140 -1.90 18.50 -6.08
CA ALA A 140 -2.92 18.71 -5.06
C ALA A 140 -4.31 18.23 -5.52
N THR A 141 -4.65 18.43 -6.79
CA THR A 141 -6.03 18.22 -7.30
C THR A 141 -6.39 16.75 -7.57
N THR A 142 -5.42 15.85 -7.69
CA THR A 142 -5.68 14.39 -7.68
C THR A 142 -5.81 13.83 -6.25
N THR A 143 -5.67 14.68 -5.24
CA THR A 143 -5.88 14.34 -3.82
C THR A 143 -7.26 14.79 -3.37
N SER A 144 -8.29 14.61 -4.21
CA SER A 144 -9.59 14.27 -3.63
C SER A 144 -9.37 12.97 -2.87
N THR A 145 -9.37 13.07 -1.55
CA THR A 145 -9.06 12.01 -0.58
C THR A 145 -9.38 10.64 -1.18
N PRO A 146 -8.38 9.86 -1.64
CA PRO A 146 -8.65 8.47 -1.94
C PRO A 146 -8.94 7.89 -0.57
N ARG A 147 -10.22 7.76 -0.24
CA ARG A 147 -10.74 7.09 0.94
C ARG A 147 -9.82 5.92 1.16
N MET A 148 -8.97 5.99 2.20
CA MET A 148 -7.83 5.09 2.39
C MET A 148 -8.38 3.71 2.69
N ARG A 149 -8.83 3.01 1.65
CA ARG A 149 -9.27 1.63 1.74
C ARG A 149 -8.03 0.83 2.11
N SER A 150 -8.20 -0.08 3.05
CA SER A 150 -7.25 -1.09 3.49
C SER A 150 -6.88 -2.11 2.39
N SER A 151 -6.83 -1.69 1.13
CA SER A 151 -6.46 -2.54 0.00
C SER A 151 -4.95 -2.70 -0.07
N HIS A 152 -4.51 -3.96 -0.13
CA HIS A 152 -3.13 -4.33 -0.37
C HIS A 152 -2.75 -3.93 -1.81
N ARG A 153 -1.87 -2.94 -1.98
CA ARG A 153 -1.35 -2.54 -3.30
C ARG A 153 0.05 -3.12 -3.48
N ARG A 154 0.30 -3.85 -4.57
CA ARG A 154 1.65 -4.26 -4.99
C ARG A 154 2.22 -3.20 -5.93
N ARG A 155 3.49 -2.83 -5.75
CA ARG A 155 4.23 -2.03 -6.75
C ARG A 155 4.72 -2.96 -7.88
N PRO A 156 4.78 -2.49 -9.14
CA PRO A 156 5.52 -3.18 -10.18
C PRO A 156 6.96 -3.44 -9.73
N GLY A 157 7.50 -4.61 -10.03
CA GLY A 157 8.85 -5.00 -9.65
C GLY A 157 9.94 -4.10 -10.24
N ILE A 158 11.16 -4.24 -9.71
CA ILE A 158 12.36 -3.67 -10.33
C ILE A 158 12.43 -4.23 -11.77
N PRO A 159 12.65 -3.39 -12.80
CA PRO A 159 12.79 -3.88 -14.16
C PRO A 159 13.88 -4.96 -14.21
N PRO A 160 13.71 -6.03 -14.99
CA PRO A 160 14.71 -7.09 -15.06
C PRO A 160 16.05 -6.47 -15.42
N THR A 161 17.05 -6.66 -14.56
CA THR A 161 18.44 -6.32 -14.87
C THR A 161 18.95 -7.35 -15.85
N THR A 162 18.69 -7.13 -17.14
CA THR A 162 19.42 -7.82 -18.20
C THR A 162 20.86 -7.31 -18.17
N ASN A 163 21.75 -8.13 -17.61
CA ASN A 163 23.18 -7.91 -17.40
C ASN A 163 23.55 -6.75 -16.45
N GLY A 164 24.29 -7.08 -15.38
CA GLY A 164 24.86 -6.12 -14.41
C GLY A 164 25.93 -5.17 -14.97
N ARG A 165 25.91 -4.91 -16.28
CA ARG A 165 26.81 -4.01 -17.01
C ARG A 165 26.08 -3.38 -18.20
N THR A 166 25.08 -2.53 -18.00
CA THR A 166 24.60 -1.68 -19.10
C THR A 166 24.03 -0.36 -18.60
N CYS A 167 24.90 0.65 -18.71
CA CYS A 167 24.65 2.01 -19.20
C CYS A 167 23.23 2.58 -19.08
N ARG A 168 23.10 3.62 -18.27
CA ARG A 168 21.91 4.48 -18.12
C ARG A 168 21.70 5.43 -19.33
N SER A 169 22.13 5.05 -20.53
CA SER A 169 22.11 5.91 -21.71
C SER A 169 21.67 5.16 -22.97
N ARG A 170 20.48 5.54 -23.45
CA ARG A 170 20.06 5.63 -24.86
C ARG A 170 20.21 4.42 -25.80
N LEU A 171 20.44 3.20 -25.32
CA LEU A 171 20.55 2.01 -26.21
C LEU A 171 19.54 0.90 -25.94
N CYS A 172 18.67 1.04 -24.94
CA CYS A 172 17.47 0.21 -24.85
C CYS A 172 16.36 0.88 -25.66
N GLY A 173 15.90 0.21 -26.72
CA GLY A 173 14.66 0.58 -27.40
C GLY A 173 13.52 0.74 -26.38
N PRO A 174 12.50 1.57 -26.67
CA PRO A 174 11.46 1.88 -25.70
C PRO A 174 10.86 0.57 -25.18
N SER A 175 10.96 0.34 -23.87
CA SER A 175 10.07 -0.58 -23.17
C SER A 175 8.66 -0.27 -23.67
N PRO A 176 7.84 -1.27 -24.05
CA PRO A 176 6.49 -1.01 -24.51
C PRO A 176 5.77 -0.29 -23.37
N ARG A 177 5.62 1.03 -23.51
CA ARG A 177 4.66 1.78 -22.71
C ARG A 177 3.35 1.17 -23.12
N THR A 178 2.57 0.73 -22.14
CA THR A 178 1.17 0.41 -22.32
C THR A 178 0.50 1.62 -22.96
N THR A 179 0.38 1.61 -24.28
CA THR A 179 -0.45 2.52 -25.05
C THR A 179 -1.87 2.16 -24.65
N ARG A 180 -2.39 2.94 -23.69
CA ARG A 180 -3.81 3.03 -23.45
C ARG A 180 -4.36 3.71 -24.70
N GLU A 181 -4.89 2.93 -25.64
CA GLU A 181 -5.72 3.46 -26.71
C GLU A 181 -6.93 4.14 -26.07
N SER A 182 -6.82 5.46 -25.91
CA SER A 182 -7.96 6.33 -25.69
C SER A 182 -8.54 6.64 -27.06
N SER A 183 -9.52 5.84 -27.48
CA SER A 183 -10.45 6.22 -28.54
C SER A 183 -11.33 7.36 -28.01
N CYS A 184 -10.92 8.60 -28.26
CA CYS A 184 -11.82 9.75 -28.29
C CYS A 184 -12.46 9.77 -29.68
N THR A 185 -13.73 9.39 -29.78
CA THR A 185 -14.55 9.71 -30.94
C THR A 185 -14.98 11.17 -30.85
N ALA A 186 -14.97 11.85 -32.00
CA ALA A 186 -15.33 13.26 -32.20
C ALA A 186 -16.78 13.58 -31.83
#